data_AF-A0A2U2MYL1-F1
#
_entry.id   AF-A0A2U2MYL1-F1
#
_cell.length_a   1.000
_cell.length_b   1.000
_cell.length_c   1.000
_cell.angle_alpha   90.00
_cell.angle_beta   90.00
_cell.angle_gamma   90.00
#
_symmetry.space_group_name_H-M   'P 1'
#
loop_
_entity.id
_entity.type
_entity.pdbx_description
1 polymer ?
#
loop_
_entity_poly.entity_id
_entity_poly.type
_entity_poly.pdbx_seq_one_letter_code
_entity_poly.pdbx_strand_id
1 'polypeptide(L)'
;MIKPPRWSDADLKAEVEQAIALFRHERLDEPVEVWRKTFDAHDAQFRTLFEKHGAHDLKSMTADQVVSIFEDNLGDALRYLAGPPISEDDLKVLADASLAPSRLKQDDQAAERILSTIVQALDSKRFPWVAENREPTDAEKRAAVLTSAALITAQRVSTLRRNDGKNKQEGGVKEFLRGIGFQEIAPRTIRTLADAPGAGQFCGECLVGSRKADIPIRLYDGRLMPVECKVSNSSTNSVKRVNNDASVKAGIWRRELGENQVVPAAVLSGVFNVRNLKQAQDSHLTLFWAHDLDKMGEFIEKTR
;
A
#
# COMPACT_ATOMS: atom_id res chain seq x y z
N MET A 1 25.74 27.34 3.55
CA MET A 1 24.70 26.32 3.30
C MET A 1 23.79 26.78 2.17
N ILE A 2 23.63 25.95 1.14
CA ILE A 2 22.74 26.24 0.00
C ILE A 2 21.28 26.08 0.44
N LYS A 3 20.43 27.04 0.07
CA LYS A 3 18.99 26.98 0.33
C LYS A 3 18.35 25.88 -0.53
N PRO A 4 17.40 25.09 0.02
CA PRO A 4 16.66 24.12 -0.78
C PRO A 4 15.87 24.83 -1.89
N PRO A 5 15.67 24.18 -3.04
CA PRO A 5 14.95 24.76 -4.16
C PRO A 5 13.50 25.07 -3.77
N ARG A 6 12.98 26.15 -4.35
CA ARG A 6 11.56 26.52 -4.27
C ARG A 6 11.05 26.72 -5.68
N TRP A 7 9.92 26.10 -5.98
CA TRP A 7 9.24 26.17 -7.26
C TRP A 7 8.32 27.39 -7.29
N SER A 8 8.31 28.12 -8.41
CA SER A 8 7.30 29.16 -8.64
C SER A 8 5.93 28.54 -8.93
N ASP A 9 4.87 29.34 -8.86
CA ASP A 9 3.51 28.87 -9.20
C ASP A 9 3.42 28.37 -10.66
N ALA A 10 4.18 28.99 -11.57
CA ALA A 10 4.25 28.58 -12.98
C ALA A 10 4.96 27.24 -13.13
N ASP A 11 6.09 27.06 -12.45
CA ASP A 11 6.85 25.80 -12.52
C ASP A 11 6.04 24.66 -11.87
N LEU A 12 5.45 24.89 -10.70
CA LEU A 12 4.56 23.89 -10.06
C LEU A 12 3.41 23.47 -10.99
N LYS A 13 2.85 24.40 -11.76
CA LYS A 13 1.79 24.09 -12.70
C LYS A 13 2.30 23.18 -13.82
N ALA A 14 3.46 23.49 -14.41
CA ALA A 14 4.06 22.68 -15.46
C ALA A 14 4.38 21.25 -14.97
N GLU A 15 5.00 21.13 -13.78
CA GLU A 15 5.32 19.84 -13.18
C GLU A 15 4.08 19.01 -12.85
N VAL A 16 3.01 19.66 -12.34
CA VAL A 16 1.71 18.99 -12.11
C VAL A 16 1.11 18.49 -13.41
N GLU A 17 1.13 19.28 -14.49
CA GLU A 17 0.62 18.87 -15.79
C GLU A 17 1.38 17.66 -16.35
N GLN A 18 2.71 17.65 -16.24
CA GLN A 18 3.54 16.52 -16.64
C GLN A 18 3.28 15.27 -15.78
N ALA A 19 3.22 15.42 -14.46
CA ALA A 19 2.91 14.30 -13.55
C ALA A 19 1.53 13.70 -13.82
N ILE A 20 0.54 14.53 -14.18
CA ILE A 20 -0.80 14.06 -14.58
C ILE A 20 -0.74 13.33 -15.92
N ALA A 21 0.02 13.83 -16.90
CA ALA A 21 0.16 13.17 -18.20
C ALA A 21 0.77 11.76 -18.06
N LEU A 22 1.84 11.63 -17.25
CA LEU A 22 2.46 10.35 -16.94
C LEU A 22 1.50 9.42 -16.19
N PHE A 23 0.81 9.94 -15.17
CA PHE A 23 -0.20 9.16 -14.45
C PHE A 23 -1.29 8.63 -15.39
N ARG A 24 -1.75 9.43 -16.36
CA ARG A 24 -2.74 8.99 -17.35
C ARG A 24 -2.19 7.86 -18.22
N HIS A 25 -0.96 8.00 -18.71
CA HIS A 25 -0.32 6.99 -19.54
C HIS A 25 -0.15 5.67 -18.77
N GLU A 26 0.44 5.72 -17.57
CA GLU A 26 0.61 4.54 -16.71
C GLU A 26 -0.71 3.83 -16.45
N ARG A 27 -1.79 4.57 -16.19
CA ARG A 27 -3.11 4.00 -15.86
C ARG A 27 -3.81 3.38 -17.06
N LEU A 28 -3.55 3.86 -18.26
CA LEU A 28 -4.14 3.34 -19.50
C LEU A 28 -3.35 2.15 -20.04
N ASP A 29 -2.05 2.12 -19.80
CA ASP A 29 -1.13 1.06 -20.24
C ASP A 29 -0.97 -0.06 -19.20
N GLU A 30 -1.71 0.01 -18.08
CA GLU A 30 -1.74 -1.03 -17.07
C GLU A 30 -2.12 -2.39 -17.71
N PRO A 31 -1.28 -3.44 -17.57
CA PRO A 31 -1.52 -4.68 -18.29
C PRO A 31 -2.80 -5.37 -17.82
N VAL A 32 -3.76 -5.52 -18.74
CA VAL A 32 -4.95 -6.37 -18.55
C VAL A 32 -4.57 -7.80 -18.16
N GLU A 33 -3.35 -8.23 -18.46
CA GLU A 33 -2.84 -9.54 -18.10
C GLU A 33 -2.67 -9.76 -16.60
N VAL A 34 -2.40 -8.70 -15.81
CA VAL A 34 -2.38 -8.83 -14.34
C VAL A 34 -3.77 -9.13 -13.82
N TRP A 35 -4.80 -8.47 -14.38
CA TRP A 35 -6.19 -8.76 -14.06
C TRP A 35 -6.56 -10.20 -14.43
N ARG A 36 -6.28 -10.62 -15.68
CA ARG A 36 -6.60 -11.97 -16.18
C ARG A 36 -5.96 -13.06 -15.34
N LYS A 37 -4.65 -12.99 -15.11
CA LYS A 37 -3.93 -13.98 -14.29
C LYS A 37 -4.45 -14.06 -12.87
N THR A 38 -4.78 -12.91 -12.27
CA THR A 38 -5.33 -12.83 -10.92
C THR A 38 -6.74 -13.45 -10.87
N PHE A 39 -7.55 -13.15 -11.87
CA PHE A 39 -8.89 -13.73 -12.03
C PHE A 39 -8.82 -15.25 -12.16
N ASP A 40 -8.01 -15.77 -13.09
CA ASP A 40 -7.89 -17.21 -13.35
C ASP A 40 -7.42 -17.98 -12.10
N ALA A 41 -6.47 -17.41 -11.34
CA ALA A 41 -6.01 -18.00 -10.09
C ALA A 41 -7.12 -18.09 -9.04
N HIS A 42 -7.91 -17.02 -8.87
CA HIS A 42 -9.00 -17.01 -7.90
C HIS A 42 -10.22 -17.82 -8.37
N ASP A 43 -10.53 -17.85 -9.67
CA ASP A 43 -11.54 -18.74 -10.24
C ASP A 43 -11.22 -20.20 -9.89
N ALA A 44 -9.96 -20.63 -10.09
CA ALA A 44 -9.50 -21.96 -9.71
C ALA A 44 -9.61 -22.23 -8.19
N GLN A 45 -9.29 -21.24 -7.34
CA GLN A 45 -9.46 -21.37 -5.89
C GLN A 45 -10.93 -21.54 -5.49
N PHE A 46 -11.84 -20.74 -6.06
CA PHE A 46 -13.28 -20.87 -5.77
C PHE A 46 -13.85 -22.19 -6.29
N ARG A 47 -13.44 -22.67 -7.47
CA ARG A 47 -13.80 -24.01 -7.94
C ARG A 47 -13.33 -25.09 -6.97
N THR A 48 -12.06 -25.03 -6.56
CA THR A 48 -11.51 -25.99 -5.59
C THR A 48 -12.29 -25.96 -4.27
N LEU A 49 -12.61 -24.76 -3.77
CA LEU A 49 -13.43 -24.59 -2.56
C LEU A 49 -14.82 -25.25 -2.69
N PHE A 50 -15.46 -25.14 -3.86
CA PHE A 50 -16.80 -25.70 -4.09
C PHE A 50 -16.79 -27.21 -4.37
N GLU A 51 -15.85 -27.66 -5.20
CA GLU A 51 -15.78 -29.03 -5.74
C GLU A 51 -15.07 -29.99 -4.78
N LYS A 52 -13.93 -29.58 -4.20
CA LYS A 52 -13.15 -30.41 -3.26
C LYS A 52 -13.69 -30.32 -1.84
N HIS A 53 -14.04 -29.11 -1.39
CA HIS A 53 -14.38 -28.86 0.01
C HIS A 53 -15.88 -28.76 0.29
N GLY A 54 -16.73 -28.88 -0.74
CA GLY A 54 -18.18 -28.90 -0.56
C GLY A 54 -18.78 -27.55 -0.12
N ALA A 55 -18.10 -26.43 -0.34
CA ALA A 55 -18.55 -25.10 0.11
C ALA A 55 -19.85 -24.57 -0.54
N HIS A 56 -20.49 -25.37 -1.39
CA HIS A 56 -21.86 -25.13 -1.83
C HIS A 56 -22.88 -25.39 -0.70
N ASP A 57 -22.54 -26.18 0.31
CA ASP A 57 -23.35 -26.38 1.52
C ASP A 57 -22.54 -26.07 2.78
N LEU A 58 -22.40 -24.77 3.06
CA LEU A 58 -21.67 -24.28 4.23
C LEU A 58 -22.30 -24.72 5.56
N LYS A 59 -23.59 -25.07 5.60
CA LYS A 59 -24.27 -25.43 6.87
C LYS A 59 -23.94 -26.86 7.31
N SER A 60 -23.59 -27.73 6.36
CA SER A 60 -23.22 -29.12 6.62
C SER A 60 -21.70 -29.36 6.65
N MET A 61 -20.90 -28.30 6.53
CA MET A 61 -19.45 -28.39 6.65
C MET A 61 -19.00 -28.74 8.07
N THR A 62 -18.07 -29.67 8.16
CA THR A 62 -17.43 -30.10 9.41
C THR A 62 -16.22 -29.25 9.76
N ALA A 63 -15.81 -29.29 11.03
CA ALA A 63 -14.58 -28.64 11.50
C ALA A 63 -13.34 -29.09 10.70
N ASP A 64 -13.21 -30.39 10.42
CA ASP A 64 -12.11 -30.96 9.63
C ASP A 64 -12.07 -30.41 8.20
N GLN A 65 -13.23 -30.24 7.55
CA GLN A 65 -13.30 -29.63 6.23
C GLN A 65 -12.83 -28.18 6.27
N VAL A 66 -13.26 -27.40 7.27
CA VAL A 66 -12.81 -26.02 7.48
C VAL A 66 -11.29 -25.97 7.69
N VAL A 67 -10.73 -26.85 8.53
CA VAL A 67 -9.27 -26.97 8.71
C VAL A 67 -8.58 -27.22 7.36
N SER A 68 -9.07 -28.19 6.57
CA SER A 68 -8.44 -28.56 5.31
C SER A 68 -8.49 -27.45 4.25
N ILE A 69 -9.50 -26.58 4.28
CA ILE A 69 -9.55 -25.36 3.45
C ILE A 69 -8.34 -24.45 3.76
N PHE A 70 -8.04 -24.24 5.04
CA PHE A 70 -6.88 -23.42 5.42
C PHE A 70 -5.55 -24.11 5.10
N GLU A 71 -5.46 -25.44 5.19
CA GLU A 71 -4.29 -26.20 4.76
C GLU A 71 -4.01 -26.07 3.25
N ASP A 72 -5.08 -26.05 2.46
CA ASP A 72 -5.01 -25.85 1.01
C ASP A 72 -4.80 -24.37 0.60
N ASN A 73 -4.61 -23.45 1.56
CA ASN A 73 -4.49 -22.01 1.34
C ASN A 73 -5.73 -21.38 0.68
N LEU A 74 -6.93 -21.90 0.98
CA LEU A 74 -8.21 -21.40 0.47
C LEU A 74 -8.96 -20.49 1.47
N GLY A 75 -8.32 -20.11 2.58
CA GLY A 75 -8.90 -19.21 3.59
C GLY A 75 -9.33 -17.86 3.03
N ASP A 76 -8.63 -17.34 2.03
CA ASP A 76 -9.03 -16.15 1.27
C ASP A 76 -10.36 -16.37 0.55
N ALA A 77 -10.48 -17.45 -0.22
CA ALA A 77 -11.71 -17.75 -0.96
C ALA A 77 -12.90 -17.93 0.00
N LEU A 78 -12.70 -18.62 1.14
CA LEU A 78 -13.73 -18.79 2.17
C LEU A 78 -14.19 -17.45 2.76
N ARG A 79 -13.27 -16.56 3.13
CA ARG A 79 -13.59 -15.21 3.66
C ARG A 79 -14.37 -14.34 2.68
N TYR A 80 -14.15 -14.53 1.38
CA TYR A 80 -14.79 -13.77 0.33
C TYR A 80 -16.17 -14.28 -0.07
N LEU A 81 -16.66 -15.37 0.53
CA LEU A 81 -18.08 -15.75 0.46
C LEU A 81 -18.98 -14.73 1.19
N ALA A 82 -18.44 -14.04 2.20
CA ALA A 82 -19.16 -13.01 2.92
C ALA A 82 -19.44 -11.76 2.05
N GLY A 83 -20.55 -11.07 2.34
CA GLY A 83 -20.95 -9.80 1.73
C GLY A 83 -21.29 -8.78 2.83
N PRO A 84 -20.39 -7.84 3.16
CA PRO A 84 -19.07 -7.58 2.54
C PRO A 84 -18.00 -8.63 2.89
N PRO A 85 -16.91 -8.76 2.09
CA PRO A 85 -15.78 -9.64 2.43
C PRO A 85 -15.16 -9.30 3.78
N ILE A 86 -14.78 -10.33 4.54
CA ILE A 86 -14.15 -10.17 5.87
C ILE A 86 -12.63 -10.23 5.72
N SER A 87 -11.90 -9.29 6.33
CA SER A 87 -10.43 -9.35 6.34
C SER A 87 -9.92 -10.52 7.20
N GLU A 88 -8.65 -10.90 7.05
CA GLU A 88 -8.09 -11.97 7.87
C GLU A 88 -8.10 -11.62 9.36
N ASP A 89 -7.74 -10.38 9.69
CA ASP A 89 -7.70 -9.91 11.08
C ASP A 89 -9.10 -9.72 11.67
N ASP A 90 -10.07 -9.24 10.88
CA ASP A 90 -11.46 -9.16 11.33
C ASP A 90 -12.02 -10.55 11.62
N LEU A 91 -11.74 -11.55 10.77
CA LEU A 91 -12.23 -12.91 11.03
C LEU A 91 -11.64 -13.49 12.31
N LYS A 92 -10.33 -13.28 12.58
CA LYS A 92 -9.70 -13.72 13.84
C LYS A 92 -10.40 -13.13 15.07
N VAL A 93 -10.77 -11.85 15.00
CA VAL A 93 -11.45 -11.15 16.09
C VAL A 93 -12.91 -11.60 16.22
N LEU A 94 -13.65 -11.67 15.11
CA LEU A 94 -15.07 -12.00 15.11
C LEU A 94 -15.34 -13.47 15.51
N ALA A 95 -14.45 -14.37 15.11
CA ALA A 95 -14.56 -15.79 15.44
C ALA A 95 -13.81 -16.17 16.73
N ASP A 96 -13.09 -15.24 17.36
CA ASP A 96 -12.18 -15.49 18.48
C ASP A 96 -11.31 -16.74 18.23
N ALA A 97 -10.56 -16.70 17.12
CA ALA A 97 -9.87 -17.86 16.57
C ALA A 97 -8.56 -17.49 15.85
N SER A 98 -7.58 -18.39 15.93
CA SER A 98 -6.41 -18.38 15.04
C SER A 98 -6.76 -19.09 13.73
N LEU A 99 -6.40 -18.51 12.59
CA LEU A 99 -6.60 -19.12 11.27
C LEU A 99 -5.46 -20.06 10.83
N ALA A 100 -4.39 -20.17 11.63
CA ALA A 100 -3.30 -21.10 11.35
C ALA A 100 -3.80 -22.56 11.43
N PRO A 101 -3.60 -23.41 10.40
CA PRO A 101 -4.15 -24.77 10.39
C PRO A 101 -3.74 -25.62 11.59
N SER A 102 -2.48 -25.49 12.04
CA SER A 102 -1.97 -26.20 13.20
C SER A 102 -2.67 -25.82 14.51
N ARG A 103 -3.20 -24.60 14.62
CA ARG A 103 -3.99 -24.14 15.76
C ARG A 103 -5.45 -24.59 15.65
N LEU A 104 -6.03 -24.54 14.45
CA LEU A 104 -7.40 -25.01 14.23
C LEU A 104 -7.55 -26.51 14.54
N LYS A 105 -6.55 -27.33 14.23
CA LYS A 105 -6.52 -28.75 14.62
C LYS A 105 -6.50 -29.01 16.13
N GLN A 106 -6.19 -28.00 16.93
CA GLN A 106 -6.12 -28.10 18.39
C GLN A 106 -7.38 -27.52 19.07
N ASP A 107 -8.26 -26.87 18.30
CA ASP A 107 -9.49 -26.22 18.78
C ASP A 107 -10.60 -26.41 17.75
N ASP A 108 -11.32 -27.53 17.85
CA ASP A 108 -12.43 -27.86 16.95
C ASP A 108 -13.54 -26.79 16.99
N GLN A 109 -13.73 -26.15 18.16
CA GLN A 109 -14.71 -25.07 18.29
C GLN A 109 -14.30 -23.81 17.52
N ALA A 110 -13.00 -23.58 17.30
CA ALA A 110 -12.54 -22.46 16.48
C ALA A 110 -13.01 -22.58 15.03
N ALA A 111 -12.97 -23.78 14.46
CA ALA A 111 -13.44 -24.02 13.09
C ALA A 111 -14.95 -23.77 12.96
N GLU A 112 -15.73 -24.21 13.95
CA GLU A 112 -17.17 -23.94 14.02
C GLU A 112 -17.49 -22.45 14.15
N ARG A 113 -16.76 -21.73 15.01
CA ARG A 113 -16.91 -20.27 15.16
C ARG A 113 -16.60 -19.55 13.85
N ILE A 114 -15.52 -19.91 13.16
CA ILE A 114 -15.17 -19.35 11.84
C ILE A 114 -16.31 -19.56 10.84
N LEU A 115 -16.79 -20.80 10.71
CA LEU A 115 -17.85 -21.13 9.77
C LEU A 115 -19.15 -20.36 10.10
N SER A 116 -19.50 -20.31 11.38
CA SER A 116 -20.66 -19.54 11.86
C SER A 116 -20.55 -18.06 11.51
N THR A 117 -19.38 -17.44 11.71
CA THR A 117 -19.14 -16.05 11.31
C THR A 117 -19.32 -15.85 9.80
N ILE A 118 -18.79 -16.75 8.98
CA ILE A 118 -18.92 -16.68 7.52
C ILE A 118 -20.37 -16.84 7.06
N VAL A 119 -21.09 -17.82 7.62
CA VAL A 119 -22.50 -18.06 7.28
C VAL A 119 -23.38 -16.89 7.69
N GLN A 120 -23.15 -16.29 8.87
CA GLN A 120 -23.87 -15.11 9.32
C GLN A 120 -23.65 -13.89 8.42
N ALA A 121 -22.46 -13.76 7.83
CA ALA A 121 -22.10 -12.66 6.94
C ALA A 121 -22.26 -13.02 5.44
N LEU A 122 -22.83 -14.17 5.11
CA LEU A 122 -22.87 -14.68 3.75
C LEU A 122 -23.61 -13.74 2.80
N ASP A 123 -23.07 -13.55 1.61
CA ASP A 123 -23.74 -12.77 0.57
C ASP A 123 -24.92 -13.55 -0.05
N SER A 124 -26.12 -13.35 0.49
CA SER A 124 -27.33 -14.01 0.02
C SER A 124 -27.69 -13.72 -1.45
N LYS A 125 -27.10 -12.70 -2.08
CA LYS A 125 -27.28 -12.45 -3.53
C LYS A 125 -26.40 -13.34 -4.39
N ARG A 126 -25.20 -13.71 -3.91
CA ARG A 126 -24.30 -14.66 -4.59
C ARG A 126 -24.59 -16.11 -4.23
N PHE A 127 -25.10 -16.36 -3.03
CA PHE A 127 -25.38 -17.69 -2.49
C PHE A 127 -26.85 -17.85 -2.05
N PRO A 128 -27.85 -17.58 -2.93
CA PRO A 128 -29.27 -17.52 -2.56
C PRO A 128 -29.80 -18.85 -1.99
N TRP A 129 -29.29 -19.98 -2.49
CA TRP A 129 -29.71 -21.31 -2.06
C TRP A 129 -29.43 -21.59 -0.58
N VAL A 130 -28.42 -20.96 0.03
CA VAL A 130 -28.12 -21.13 1.46
C VAL A 130 -29.19 -20.47 2.31
N ALA A 131 -29.64 -19.28 1.91
CA ALA A 131 -30.72 -18.54 2.57
C ALA A 131 -32.08 -19.22 2.34
N GLU A 132 -32.30 -19.75 1.13
CA GLU A 132 -33.52 -20.46 0.73
C GLU A 132 -33.54 -21.93 1.21
N ASN A 133 -32.46 -22.41 1.83
CA ASN A 133 -32.31 -23.76 2.36
C ASN A 133 -32.60 -24.85 1.31
N ARG A 134 -31.96 -24.74 0.15
CA ARG A 134 -32.09 -25.67 -0.97
C ARG A 134 -30.74 -25.95 -1.62
N GLU A 135 -30.73 -26.91 -2.53
CA GLU A 135 -29.58 -27.15 -3.40
C GLU A 135 -29.39 -26.03 -4.44
N PRO A 136 -28.15 -25.64 -4.72
CA PRO A 136 -27.85 -24.75 -5.84
C PRO A 136 -27.97 -25.47 -7.18
N THR A 137 -28.50 -24.75 -8.16
CA THR A 137 -28.39 -25.15 -9.57
C THR A 137 -26.96 -24.98 -10.08
N ASP A 138 -26.60 -25.68 -11.16
CA ASP A 138 -25.27 -25.52 -11.77
C ASP A 138 -25.02 -24.09 -12.29
N ALA A 139 -26.08 -23.40 -12.71
CA ALA A 139 -25.99 -22.02 -13.13
C ALA A 139 -25.63 -21.10 -11.96
N GLU A 140 -26.24 -21.32 -10.79
CA GLU A 140 -25.92 -20.58 -9.57
C GLU A 140 -24.51 -20.87 -9.07
N LYS A 141 -24.06 -22.14 -9.09
CA LYS A 141 -22.67 -22.49 -8.74
C LYS A 141 -21.67 -21.75 -9.62
N ARG A 142 -21.87 -21.78 -10.95
CA ARG A 142 -21.00 -21.08 -11.91
C ARG A 142 -21.01 -19.57 -11.69
N ALA A 143 -22.18 -18.98 -11.45
CA ALA A 143 -22.31 -17.55 -11.19
C ALA A 143 -21.62 -17.15 -9.87
N ALA A 144 -21.75 -17.95 -8.81
CA ALA A 144 -21.12 -17.71 -7.52
C ALA A 144 -19.58 -17.74 -7.62
N VAL A 145 -19.03 -18.71 -8.34
CA VAL A 145 -17.58 -18.79 -8.61
C VAL A 145 -17.10 -17.57 -9.39
N LEU A 146 -17.73 -17.27 -10.53
CA LEU A 146 -17.38 -16.14 -11.40
C LEU A 146 -17.41 -14.80 -10.64
N THR A 147 -18.50 -14.54 -9.91
CA THR A 147 -18.69 -13.28 -9.20
C THR A 147 -17.73 -13.14 -8.03
N SER A 148 -17.46 -14.22 -7.29
CA SER A 148 -16.53 -14.20 -6.17
C SER A 148 -15.08 -14.03 -6.63
N ALA A 149 -14.69 -14.71 -7.72
CA ALA A 149 -13.39 -14.52 -8.37
C ALA A 149 -13.20 -13.08 -8.86
N ALA A 150 -14.22 -12.49 -9.50
CA ALA A 150 -14.19 -11.10 -9.93
C ALA A 150 -14.06 -10.11 -8.74
N LEU A 151 -14.79 -10.36 -7.65
CA LEU A 151 -14.77 -9.52 -6.45
C LEU A 151 -13.39 -9.49 -5.80
N ILE A 152 -12.79 -10.66 -5.56
CA ILE A 152 -11.45 -10.73 -4.96
C ILE A 152 -10.40 -10.15 -5.91
N THR A 153 -10.51 -10.40 -7.21
CA THR A 153 -9.62 -9.84 -8.23
C THR A 153 -9.64 -8.32 -8.21
N ALA A 154 -10.82 -7.71 -8.18
CA ALA A 154 -10.96 -6.25 -8.12
C ALA A 154 -10.24 -5.66 -6.89
N GLN A 155 -10.39 -6.30 -5.73
CA GLN A 155 -9.74 -5.85 -4.50
C GLN A 155 -8.21 -6.08 -4.51
N ARG A 156 -7.75 -7.23 -5.00
CA ARG A 156 -6.33 -7.58 -5.08
C ARG A 156 -5.59 -6.70 -6.08
N VAL A 157 -6.12 -6.54 -7.29
CA VAL A 157 -5.53 -5.66 -8.31
C VAL A 157 -5.55 -4.21 -7.84
N SER A 158 -6.63 -3.73 -7.21
CA SER A 158 -6.65 -2.38 -6.63
C SER A 158 -5.56 -2.19 -5.56
N THR A 159 -5.32 -3.18 -4.72
CA THR A 159 -4.27 -3.15 -3.69
C THR A 159 -2.88 -3.17 -4.33
N LEU A 160 -2.66 -4.07 -5.29
CA LEU A 160 -1.40 -4.16 -6.04
C LEU A 160 -1.07 -2.83 -6.73
N ARG A 161 -2.03 -2.22 -7.43
CA ARG A 161 -1.85 -0.91 -8.08
C ARG A 161 -1.44 0.20 -7.12
N ARG A 162 -1.90 0.16 -5.86
CA ARG A 162 -1.53 1.15 -4.84
C ARG A 162 -0.12 0.90 -4.32
N ASN A 163 0.22 -0.36 -4.08
CA ASN A 163 1.52 -0.73 -3.53
C ASN A 163 2.63 -0.60 -4.57
N ASP A 164 2.38 -0.99 -5.81
CA ASP A 164 3.34 -0.91 -6.92
C ASP A 164 3.75 0.55 -7.17
N GLY A 165 2.80 1.49 -7.20
CA GLY A 165 3.12 2.92 -7.31
C GLY A 165 4.00 3.44 -6.18
N LYS A 166 3.73 3.04 -4.92
CA LYS A 166 4.55 3.42 -3.76
C LYS A 166 5.96 2.82 -3.87
N ASN A 167 6.05 1.52 -4.09
CA ASN A 167 7.31 0.78 -4.11
C ASN A 167 8.19 1.19 -5.30
N LYS A 168 7.60 1.43 -6.48
CA LYS A 168 8.31 1.94 -7.65
C LYS A 168 8.89 3.34 -7.39
N GLN A 169 8.13 4.22 -6.75
CA GLN A 169 8.61 5.57 -6.44
C GLN A 169 9.79 5.52 -5.46
N GLU A 170 9.66 4.83 -4.33
CA GLU A 170 10.75 4.70 -3.35
C GLU A 170 11.97 4.00 -3.96
N GLY A 171 11.75 2.91 -4.70
CA GLY A 171 12.80 2.18 -5.40
C GLY A 171 13.54 3.05 -6.41
N GLY A 172 12.81 3.82 -7.21
CA GLY A 172 13.38 4.75 -8.20
C GLY A 172 14.23 5.84 -7.57
N VAL A 173 13.81 6.41 -6.43
CA VAL A 173 14.61 7.40 -5.69
C VAL A 173 15.90 6.77 -5.17
N LYS A 174 15.85 5.56 -4.59
CA LYS A 174 17.05 4.86 -4.09
C LYS A 174 18.00 4.47 -5.20
N GLU A 175 17.49 4.02 -6.33
CA GLU A 175 18.29 3.70 -7.52
C GLU A 175 18.97 4.95 -8.07
N PHE A 176 18.24 6.05 -8.18
CA PHE A 176 18.81 7.35 -8.57
C PHE A 176 19.94 7.79 -7.63
N LEU A 177 19.73 7.72 -6.31
CA LEU A 177 20.75 8.06 -5.31
C LEU A 177 22.02 7.22 -5.49
N ARG A 178 21.88 5.90 -5.68
CA ARG A 178 23.03 5.02 -5.99
C ARG A 178 23.70 5.43 -7.30
N GLY A 179 22.92 5.79 -8.32
CA GLY A 179 23.42 6.27 -9.60
C GLY A 179 24.27 7.54 -9.51
N ILE A 180 23.93 8.46 -8.60
CA ILE A 180 24.72 9.68 -8.33
C ILE A 180 25.83 9.47 -7.27
N GLY A 181 26.13 8.22 -6.93
CA GLY A 181 27.26 7.86 -6.07
C GLY A 181 26.98 7.87 -4.57
N PHE A 182 25.72 7.93 -4.14
CA PHE A 182 25.38 7.73 -2.73
C PHE A 182 25.41 6.25 -2.35
N GLN A 183 25.80 5.97 -1.11
CA GLN A 183 25.82 4.62 -0.55
C GLN A 183 24.57 4.33 0.29
N GLU A 184 23.85 3.25 -0.02
CA GLU A 184 22.78 2.76 0.86
C GLU A 184 23.39 2.00 2.05
N ILE A 185 22.96 2.34 3.26
CA ILE A 185 23.36 1.68 4.51
C ILE A 185 22.13 1.10 5.22
N ALA A 186 22.37 0.19 6.18
CA ALA A 186 21.30 -0.41 6.96
C ALA A 186 20.48 0.66 7.73
N PRO A 187 19.13 0.59 7.69
CA PRO A 187 18.26 1.48 8.46
C PRO A 187 18.50 1.35 9.97
N ARG A 188 18.43 2.49 10.67
CA ARG A 188 18.52 2.56 12.14
C ARG A 188 17.69 3.74 12.64
N THR A 189 17.27 3.70 13.91
CA THR A 189 16.58 4.84 14.50
C THR A 189 17.52 6.04 14.61
N ILE A 190 17.15 7.17 13.98
CA ILE A 190 17.89 8.42 14.01
C ILE A 190 17.29 9.30 15.11
N ARG A 191 17.88 9.31 16.31
CA ARG A 191 17.43 10.19 17.41
C ARG A 191 18.08 11.56 17.32
N THR A 192 19.33 11.58 16.89
CA THR A 192 20.14 12.78 16.68
C THR A 192 20.89 12.69 15.35
N LEU A 193 21.54 13.77 14.92
CA LEU A 193 22.38 13.76 13.71
C LEU A 193 23.60 12.84 13.81
N ALA A 194 24.00 12.43 15.03
CA ALA A 194 25.07 11.45 15.22
C ALA A 194 24.64 10.03 14.81
N ASP A 195 23.33 9.74 14.88
CA ASP A 195 22.76 8.45 14.47
C ASP A 195 22.45 8.38 12.97
N ALA A 196 22.42 9.53 12.30
CA ALA A 196 22.08 9.62 10.88
C ALA A 196 23.18 8.99 10.00
N PRO A 197 22.86 8.63 8.74
CA PRO A 197 23.87 8.21 7.77
C PRO A 197 25.03 9.23 7.69
N GLY A 198 26.21 8.75 7.28
CA GLY A 198 27.35 9.62 6.97
C GLY A 198 27.11 10.42 5.70
N ALA A 199 27.81 11.55 5.50
CA ALA A 199 27.65 12.38 4.31
C ALA A 199 27.83 11.55 3.02
N GLY A 200 26.92 11.71 2.05
CA GLY A 200 26.90 10.88 0.84
C GLY A 200 26.30 9.48 1.07
N GLN A 201 25.63 9.23 2.20
CA GLN A 201 24.94 7.98 2.49
C GLN A 201 23.44 8.22 2.71
N PHE A 202 22.66 7.17 2.51
CA PHE A 202 21.23 7.13 2.81
C PHE A 202 20.82 5.76 3.35
N CYS A 203 19.60 5.63 3.86
CA CYS A 203 19.00 4.35 4.20
C CYS A 203 17.53 4.27 3.76
N GLY A 204 16.93 3.08 3.86
CA GLY A 204 15.48 2.89 3.72
C GLY A 204 14.68 3.37 4.93
N GLU A 205 13.38 3.08 4.93
CA GLU A 205 12.43 3.60 5.93
C GLU A 205 12.93 3.37 7.36
N CYS A 206 13.03 4.45 8.13
CA CYS A 206 13.37 4.38 9.54
C CYS A 206 12.75 5.52 10.33
N LEU A 207 12.78 5.41 11.66
CA LEU A 207 12.36 6.48 12.56
C LEU A 207 13.40 7.59 12.57
N VAL A 208 12.98 8.83 12.36
CA VAL A 208 13.78 10.06 12.40
C VAL A 208 13.14 11.02 13.41
N GLY A 209 13.80 11.24 14.55
CA GLY A 209 13.15 11.86 15.71
C GLY A 209 11.94 11.03 16.14
N SER A 210 10.76 11.64 16.16
CA SER A 210 9.48 10.99 16.48
C SER A 210 8.67 10.52 15.26
N ARG A 211 9.15 10.74 14.04
CA ARG A 211 8.42 10.42 12.80
C ARG A 211 9.23 9.58 11.83
N LYS A 212 8.59 8.62 11.17
CA LYS A 212 9.23 7.85 10.10
C LYS A 212 9.44 8.71 8.87
N ALA A 213 10.60 8.55 8.23
CA ALA A 213 10.90 9.01 6.89
C ALA A 213 11.11 7.80 5.98
N ASP A 214 10.70 7.89 4.72
CA ASP A 214 10.83 6.79 3.76
C ASP A 214 12.29 6.60 3.34
N ILE A 215 13.02 7.72 3.13
CA ILE A 215 14.42 7.72 2.72
C ILE A 215 15.18 8.87 3.41
N PRO A 216 15.84 8.63 4.56
CA PRO A 216 16.75 9.60 5.15
C PRO A 216 18.07 9.66 4.38
N ILE A 217 18.45 10.87 3.94
CA ILE A 217 19.65 11.12 3.15
C ILE A 217 20.56 12.08 3.91
N ARG A 218 21.86 11.79 4.02
CA ARG A 218 22.82 12.75 4.56
C ARG A 218 23.49 13.52 3.43
N LEU A 219 23.19 14.81 3.34
CA LEU A 219 23.76 15.72 2.34
C LEU A 219 25.27 15.90 2.57
N TYR A 220 25.99 16.37 1.55
CA TYR A 220 27.44 16.56 1.63
C TYR A 220 27.84 17.65 2.63
N ASP A 221 27.00 18.67 2.82
CA ASP A 221 27.21 19.71 3.83
C ASP A 221 26.83 19.29 5.26
N GLY A 222 26.53 18.01 5.47
CA GLY A 222 26.28 17.43 6.79
C GLY A 222 24.84 17.57 7.29
N ARG A 223 23.96 18.25 6.57
CA ARG A 223 22.52 18.28 6.88
C ARG A 223 21.86 16.92 6.61
N LEU A 224 20.82 16.62 7.36
CA LEU A 224 19.95 15.46 7.13
C LEU A 224 18.75 15.88 6.27
N MET A 225 18.45 15.15 5.21
CA MET A 225 17.28 15.33 4.36
C MET A 225 16.35 14.11 4.55
N PRO A 226 15.38 14.16 5.48
CA PRO A 226 14.34 13.15 5.56
C PRO A 226 13.38 13.32 4.38
N VAL A 227 13.23 12.28 3.55
CA VAL A 227 12.38 12.29 2.37
C VAL A 227 11.11 11.46 2.60
N GLU A 228 9.99 12.01 2.17
CA GLU A 228 8.71 11.29 2.01
C GLU A 228 8.37 11.09 0.53
N CYS A 229 8.11 9.85 0.12
CA CYS A 229 7.58 9.53 -1.20
C CYS A 229 6.05 9.60 -1.17
N LYS A 230 5.46 10.55 -1.91
CA LYS A 230 4.01 10.74 -1.97
C LYS A 230 3.49 10.54 -3.38
N VAL A 231 2.70 9.48 -3.55
CA VAL A 231 1.87 9.25 -4.74
C VAL A 231 0.43 9.67 -4.45
N SER A 232 -0.18 10.42 -5.37
CA SER A 232 -1.58 10.85 -5.29
C SER A 232 -2.33 10.53 -6.59
N ASN A 233 -3.57 10.04 -6.48
CA ASN A 233 -4.45 9.79 -7.63
C ASN A 233 -5.57 10.84 -7.77
N SER A 234 -5.68 11.78 -6.83
CA SER A 234 -6.64 12.88 -6.91
C SER A 234 -6.13 14.13 -6.18
N SER A 235 -6.49 15.29 -6.70
CA SER A 235 -6.14 16.58 -6.09
C SER A 235 -6.70 16.76 -4.69
N THR A 236 -7.90 16.22 -4.41
CA THR A 236 -8.53 16.28 -3.09
C THR A 236 -7.76 15.44 -2.05
N ASN A 237 -7.36 14.22 -2.42
CA ASN A 237 -6.61 13.34 -1.51
C ASN A 237 -5.17 13.86 -1.28
N SER A 238 -4.63 14.65 -2.22
CA SER A 238 -3.30 15.22 -2.11
C SER A 238 -3.12 16.12 -0.88
N VAL A 239 -4.18 16.81 -0.43
CA VAL A 239 -4.15 17.64 0.81
C VAL A 239 -3.77 16.79 2.01
N LYS A 240 -4.42 15.63 2.18
CA LYS A 240 -4.18 14.74 3.31
C LYS A 240 -2.75 14.18 3.28
N ARG A 241 -2.25 13.86 2.08
CA ARG A 241 -0.94 13.20 1.90
C ARG A 241 0.25 14.16 1.97
N VAL A 242 0.10 15.38 1.49
CA VAL A 242 1.19 16.37 1.48
C VAL A 242 1.06 17.28 2.70
N ASN A 243 -0.01 18.08 2.79
CA ASN A 243 -0.13 19.11 3.81
C ASN A 243 -0.33 18.54 5.22
N ASN A 244 -1.24 17.56 5.38
CA ASN A 244 -1.57 17.03 6.70
C ASN A 244 -0.62 15.92 7.18
N ASP A 245 0.29 15.46 6.32
CA ASP A 245 1.23 14.38 6.64
C ASP A 245 2.68 14.84 6.41
N ALA A 246 3.15 14.97 5.16
CA ALA A 246 4.53 15.35 4.87
C ALA A 246 4.93 16.71 5.44
N SER A 247 4.10 17.75 5.30
CA SER A 247 4.39 19.08 5.85
C SER A 247 4.35 19.10 7.39
N VAL A 248 3.46 18.31 8.00
CA VAL A 248 3.42 18.15 9.46
C VAL A 248 4.70 17.48 9.95
N LYS A 249 5.14 16.40 9.29
CA LYS A 249 6.42 15.73 9.59
C LYS A 249 7.61 16.69 9.41
N ALA A 250 7.62 17.50 8.35
CA ALA A 250 8.65 18.51 8.12
C ALA A 250 8.79 19.47 9.30
N GLY A 251 7.68 20.01 9.79
CA GLY A 251 7.67 20.89 10.97
C GLY A 251 8.16 20.20 12.24
N ILE A 252 7.86 18.90 12.42
CA ILE A 252 8.32 18.10 13.56
C ILE A 252 9.83 17.86 13.48
N TRP A 253 10.35 17.39 12.35
CA TRP A 253 11.78 17.16 12.18
C TRP A 253 12.61 18.43 12.36
N ARG A 254 12.14 19.57 11.83
CA ARG A 254 12.81 20.86 12.04
C ARG A 254 12.87 21.26 13.51
N ARG A 255 11.81 21.01 14.28
CA ARG A 255 11.72 21.30 15.71
C ARG A 255 12.61 20.39 16.54
N GLU A 256 12.64 19.09 16.22
CA GLU A 256 13.36 18.08 17.01
C GLU A 256 14.86 18.03 16.71
N LEU A 257 15.25 18.21 15.45
CA LEU A 257 16.63 18.04 14.99
C LEU A 257 17.34 19.36 14.65
N GLY A 258 16.60 20.47 14.65
CA GLY A 258 17.11 21.82 14.42
C GLY A 258 16.87 22.33 13.00
N GLU A 259 16.37 23.57 12.90
CA GLU A 259 15.90 24.16 11.65
C GLU A 259 16.93 24.27 10.54
N ASN A 260 18.21 24.43 10.89
CA ASN A 260 19.33 24.53 9.95
C ASN A 260 20.02 23.19 9.68
N GLN A 261 19.64 22.15 10.42
CA GLN A 261 20.27 20.83 10.36
C GLN A 261 19.52 19.86 9.46
N VAL A 262 18.24 20.15 9.19
CA VAL A 262 17.40 19.30 8.35
C VAL A 262 16.84 20.01 7.14
N VAL A 263 16.68 19.26 6.06
CA VAL A 263 15.98 19.67 4.84
C VAL A 263 14.85 18.66 4.58
N PRO A 264 13.68 18.81 5.23
CA PRO A 264 12.54 17.95 4.92
C PRO A 264 12.17 18.04 3.45
N ALA A 265 11.97 16.90 2.81
CA ALA A 265 11.62 16.86 1.39
C ALA A 265 10.50 15.86 1.11
N ALA A 266 9.77 16.11 0.02
CA ALA A 266 8.84 15.15 -0.55
C ALA A 266 9.15 14.93 -2.02
N VAL A 267 9.15 13.67 -2.45
CA VAL A 267 9.19 13.28 -3.86
C VAL A 267 7.77 12.94 -4.30
N LEU A 268 7.27 13.65 -5.30
CA LEU A 268 5.86 13.64 -5.69
C LEU A 268 5.64 12.87 -7.00
N SER A 269 4.52 12.15 -7.09
CA SER A 269 4.02 11.54 -8.34
C SER A 269 2.49 11.49 -8.38
N GLY A 270 1.93 11.73 -9.57
CA GLY A 270 0.50 11.71 -9.82
C GLY A 270 -0.18 13.08 -9.69
N VAL A 271 -1.39 13.08 -9.13
CA VAL A 271 -2.34 14.21 -9.23
C VAL A 271 -2.30 15.09 -7.98
N PHE A 272 -1.87 16.35 -8.14
CA PHE A 272 -1.78 17.34 -7.08
C PHE A 272 -2.46 18.66 -7.45
N ASN A 273 -2.74 19.47 -6.43
CA ASN A 273 -3.21 20.84 -6.60
C ASN A 273 -2.07 21.83 -6.27
N VAL A 274 -1.80 22.77 -7.19
CA VAL A 274 -0.71 23.76 -7.06
C VAL A 274 -0.79 24.58 -5.76
N ARG A 275 -2.00 25.00 -5.34
CA ARG A 275 -2.18 25.77 -4.10
C ARG A 275 -1.72 25.00 -2.87
N ASN A 276 -2.01 23.70 -2.84
CA ASN A 276 -1.61 22.83 -1.73
C ASN A 276 -0.09 22.63 -1.68
N LEU A 277 0.53 22.47 -2.85
CA LEU A 277 1.99 22.35 -2.98
C LEU A 277 2.69 23.65 -2.55
N LYS A 278 2.14 24.81 -2.93
CA LYS A 278 2.63 26.12 -2.48
C LYS A 278 2.59 26.22 -0.95
N GLN A 279 1.46 25.91 -0.34
CA GLN A 279 1.32 25.90 1.12
C GLN A 279 2.29 24.92 1.79
N ALA A 280 2.58 23.78 1.16
CA ALA A 280 3.57 22.82 1.67
C ALA A 280 4.99 23.41 1.64
N GLN A 281 5.38 24.09 0.57
CA GLN A 281 6.65 24.82 0.51
C GLN A 281 6.73 25.93 1.56
N ASP A 282 5.65 26.66 1.80
CA ASP A 282 5.56 27.68 2.85
C ASP A 282 5.69 27.07 4.25
N SER A 283 5.34 25.79 4.40
CA SER A 283 5.54 24.99 5.62
C SER A 283 6.93 24.32 5.69
N HIS A 284 7.89 24.79 4.88
CA HIS A 284 9.27 24.30 4.82
C HIS A 284 9.46 22.87 4.30
N LEU A 285 8.50 22.34 3.53
CA LEU A 285 8.67 21.10 2.80
C LEU A 285 9.29 21.38 1.42
N THR A 286 10.47 20.85 1.17
CA THR A 286 11.12 20.90 -0.15
C THR A 286 10.42 19.91 -1.09
N LEU A 287 10.15 20.29 -2.34
CA LEU A 287 9.44 19.44 -3.29
C LEU A 287 10.37 19.01 -4.42
N PHE A 288 10.33 17.72 -4.74
CA PHE A 288 10.94 17.10 -5.91
C PHE A 288 9.90 16.24 -6.63
N TRP A 289 10.16 15.92 -7.90
CA TRP A 289 9.25 15.16 -8.73
C TRP A 289 9.87 13.83 -9.13
N ALA A 290 9.10 12.75 -9.05
CA ALA A 290 9.60 11.41 -9.40
C ALA A 290 9.97 11.31 -10.89
N HIS A 291 9.35 12.11 -11.75
CA HIS A 291 9.65 12.15 -13.18
C HIS A 291 10.84 13.04 -13.54
N ASP A 292 11.38 13.81 -12.59
CA ASP A 292 12.55 14.67 -12.76
C ASP A 292 13.41 14.66 -11.48
N LEU A 293 14.03 13.50 -11.22
CA LEU A 293 14.94 13.34 -10.07
C LEU A 293 16.26 14.10 -10.25
N ASP A 294 16.59 14.53 -11.47
CA ASP A 294 17.80 15.30 -11.74
C ASP A 294 17.80 16.61 -10.94
N LYS A 295 16.65 17.25 -10.72
CA LYS A 295 16.54 18.43 -9.83
C LYS A 295 16.90 18.14 -8.38
N MET A 296 16.62 16.93 -7.90
CA MET A 296 17.08 16.49 -6.57
C MET A 296 18.59 16.29 -6.58
N GLY A 297 19.13 15.65 -7.61
CA GLY A 297 20.58 15.49 -7.81
C GLY A 297 21.34 16.81 -7.87
N GLU A 298 20.85 17.78 -8.66
CA GLU A 298 21.42 19.13 -8.77
C GLU A 298 21.48 19.82 -7.40
N PHE A 299 20.44 19.70 -6.57
CA PHE A 299 20.45 20.26 -5.23
C PHE A 299 21.45 19.55 -4.32
N ILE A 300 21.45 18.22 -4.32
CA ILE A 300 22.38 17.40 -3.54
C ILE A 300 23.83 17.76 -3.89
N GLU A 301 24.16 17.86 -5.18
CA GLU A 301 25.52 18.17 -5.64
C GLU A 301 25.97 19.57 -5.21
N LYS A 302 25.07 20.55 -5.21
CA LYS A 302 25.35 21.91 -4.70
C LYS A 302 25.64 21.94 -3.19
N THR A 303 25.42 20.84 -2.45
CA THR A 303 25.79 20.74 -1.03
C THR A 303 27.22 20.27 -0.80
N ARG A 304 27.97 19.94 -1.85
CA ARG A 304 29.40 19.64 -1.73
C ARG A 304 30.25 20.83 -1.30
#